data_AF-A0A5E7E9X7-F1
#
_entry.id   AF-A0A5E7E9X7-F1
#
_cell.length_a   1.000
_cell.length_b   1.000
_cell.length_c   1.000
_cell.angle_alpha   90.00
_cell.angle_beta   90.00
_cell.angle_gamma   90.00
#
_symmetry.space_group_name_H-M   'P 1'
#
loop_
_entity.id
_entity.type
_entity.pdbx_description
1 polymer ?
#
loop_
_entity_poly.entity_id
_entity_poly.type
_entity_poly.pdbx_seq_one_letter_code
_entity_poly.pdbx_strand_id
1 'polypeptide(L)' 'MILDVVPLIYPVSEADILEWDADKALRRYDIALSRLGVKEE' A
#
# COMPACT_ATOMS: atom_id res chain seq x y z
N MET A 1 -5.19 4.09 -5.42
CA MET A 1 -3.77 4.09 -5.84
C MET A 1 -2.93 3.65 -4.65
N ILE A 2 -1.70 3.12 -4.82
CA ILE A 2 -0.90 2.66 -3.67
C ILE A 2 -0.62 3.77 -2.64
N LEU A 3 -0.41 4.99 -3.11
CA LEU A 3 -0.16 6.18 -2.30
C LEU A 3 -1.36 6.59 -1.45
N ASP A 4 -2.58 6.24 -1.85
CA ASP A 4 -3.80 6.56 -1.08
C ASP A 4 -4.06 5.53 0.03
N VAL A 5 -3.55 4.31 -0.14
CA VAL A 5 -3.98 3.14 0.64
C VAL A 5 -2.93 2.73 1.66
N VAL A 6 -1.66 2.67 1.25
CA VAL A 6 -0.58 2.18 2.11
C VAL A 6 -0.32 3.11 3.31
N PRO A 7 -0.25 4.45 3.16
CA PRO A 7 -0.04 5.36 4.29
C PRO A 7 -1.15 5.34 5.35
N LEU A 8 -2.37 4.91 4.99
CA LEU A 8 -3.48 4.78 5.94
C LEU A 8 -3.26 3.64 6.95
N ILE A 9 -2.42 2.66 6.59
CA ILE A 9 -2.19 1.43 7.36
C ILE A 9 -0.76 1.32 7.88
N TYR A 10 0.20 1.88 7.14
CA TYR A 10 1.62 1.92 7.49
C TYR A 10 2.07 3.37 7.62
N PRO A 11 2.77 3.76 8.70
CA PRO A 11 3.37 5.08 8.79
C PRO A 11 4.62 5.12 7.89
N VAL A 12 4.41 5.28 6.59
CA VAL A 12 5.44 5.40 5.57
C VAL A 12 5.20 6.65 4.74
N SER A 13 6.27 7.35 4.36
CA SER A 13 6.15 8.56 3.55
C SER A 13 5.94 8.21 2.08
N GLU A 14 5.37 9.14 1.31
CA GLU A 14 5.22 8.98 -0.13
C GLU A 14 6.57 8.78 -0.84
N ALA A 15 7.60 9.52 -0.41
CA ALA A 15 8.95 9.40 -0.97
C ALA A 15 9.51 7.97 -0.81
N ASP A 16 9.32 7.36 0.37
CA ASP A 16 9.77 5.98 0.60
C ASP A 16 8.99 4.97 -0.27
N ILE A 17 7.71 5.23 -0.56
CA ILE A 17 6.89 4.36 -1.43
C ILE A 17 7.37 4.45 -2.89
N LEU A 18 7.75 5.64 -3.35
CA LEU A 18 8.23 5.85 -4.72
C LEU A 18 9.58 5.16 -4.99
N GLU A 19 10.34 4.85 -3.94
CA GLU A 19 11.59 4.06 -4.04
C GLU A 19 11.34 2.54 -4.07
N TRP A 20 10.09 2.08 -3.96
CA TRP A 20 9.79 0.65 -3.97
C TRP A 20 9.79 0.05 -5.36
N ASP A 21 10.44 -1.12 -5.47
CA ASP A 21 10.27 -2.01 -6.61
C ASP A 21 8.81 -2.44 -6.77
N ALA A 22 8.38 -2.70 -8.01
CA ALA A 22 6.99 -3.06 -8.32
C ALA A 22 6.45 -4.21 -7.44
N ASP A 23 7.23 -5.27 -7.24
CA ASP A 23 6.84 -6.42 -6.40
C ASP A 23 6.64 -6.03 -4.92
N LYS A 24 7.51 -5.15 -4.40
CA LYS A 24 7.43 -4.66 -3.02
C LYS A 24 6.22 -3.75 -2.82
N ALA A 25 5.91 -2.94 -3.81
CA ALA A 25 4.77 -2.04 -3.84
C ALA A 25 3.46 -2.83 -3.86
N LEU A 26 3.31 -3.75 -4.81
CA LEU A 26 2.13 -4.63 -4.92
C LEU A 26 1.86 -5.40 -3.63
N ARG A 27 2.88 -6.07 -3.08
CA ARG A 27 2.70 -6.86 -1.86
C ARG A 27 2.25 -6.03 -0.66
N ARG A 28 2.75 -4.80 -0.53
CA ARG A 28 2.35 -3.90 0.57
C ARG A 28 0.95 -3.32 0.34
N TYR A 29 0.60 -3.06 -0.92
CA TYR A 29 -0.75 -2.65 -1.31
C TYR A 29 -1.77 -3.73 -0.96
N ASP A 30 -1.52 -4.99 -1.31
CA ASP A 30 -2.44 -6.11 -1.01
C ASP A 30 -2.68 -6.30 0.49
N ILE A 31 -1.61 -6.16 1.29
CA ILE A 31 -1.71 -6.24 2.76
C ILE A 31 -2.51 -5.03 3.29
N ALA A 32 -2.28 -3.84 2.75
CA ALA A 32 -3.01 -2.63 3.16
C ALA A 32 -4.51 -2.74 2.80
N LEU A 33 -4.85 -3.23 1.61
CA LEU A 33 -6.24 -3.51 1.21
C LEU A 33 -6.91 -4.55 2.12
N SER A 34 -6.21 -5.66 2.39
CA SER A 34 -6.71 -6.72 3.28
C SER A 34 -7.01 -6.18 4.69
N ARG A 35 -6.20 -5.25 5.19
CA ARG A 35 -6.38 -4.62 6.52
C ARG A 35 -7.50 -3.59 6.55
N LEU A 36 -7.75 -2.89 5.45
CA LEU A 36 -8.89 -1.99 5.33
C LEU A 36 -10.23 -2.74 5.22
N GLY A 37 -10.20 -4.07 5.06
CA GLY A 37 -11.42 -4.88 4.90
C GLY A 37 -12.15 -4.60 3.59
N VAL A 38 -11.46 -3.98 2.61
CA VAL A 38 -12.00 -3.78 1.27
C VAL A 38 -12.01 -5.15 0.61
N LYS A 39 -13.19 -5.78 0.58
CA LYS A 39 -13.40 -6.94 -0.28
C LYS A 39 -13.37 -6.41 -1.72
N GLU A 40 -12.51 -6.98 -2.56
CA GLU A 40 -12.60 -6.76 -4.00
C GLU A 40 -14.04 -7.06 -4.42
N GLU A 41 -14.68 -6.09 -5.06
CA GLU A 41 -16.04 -6.19 -5.61
C GLU A 41 -16.03 -6.98 -6.92
#